data_AF-A0A918I308-F1
#
_entry.id   AF-A0A918I308-F1
#
_cell.length_a   1.000
_cell.length_b   1.000
_cell.length_c   1.000
_cell.angle_alpha   90.00
_cell.angle_beta   90.00
_cell.angle_gamma   90.00
#
_symmetry.space_group_name_H-M   'P 1'
#
loop_
_entity.id
_entity.type
_entity.pdbx_description
1 polymer ?
#
loop_
_entity_poly.entity_id
_entity_poly.type
_entity_poly.pdbx_seq_one_letter_code
_entity_poly.pdbx_strand_id
1 'polypeptide(L)'
;MAEADCCEIAPGLTEEEFSRIKATYGFEFSPEHRAFLAAGLPVASPPEEGATWQQPWPDWRHADADDLRHRLEWPVREVLSDVAYGSWHPALGVRPTTTEEAVEVAREVLARAPRLVPVYAHRFIPAGRDTPGHPVLSVWGTDIIYYGHDLADYIDREFGEVDAEAPWAPQASVPFWKDFLG
;
A
#
# COMPACT_ATOMS: atom_id res chain seq x y z
N MET A 1 6.70 13.15 -21.79
CA MET A 1 7.01 12.91 -20.38
C MET A 1 6.83 14.23 -19.66
N ALA A 2 6.05 14.22 -18.59
CA ALA A 2 6.02 15.33 -17.65
C ALA A 2 6.93 14.95 -16.47
N GLU A 3 7.70 15.90 -15.98
CA GLU A 3 8.48 15.74 -14.75
C GLU A 3 7.68 16.39 -13.62
N ALA A 4 7.48 15.64 -12.53
CA ALA A 4 7.18 16.23 -11.23
C ALA A 4 8.50 16.29 -10.45
N ASP A 5 8.67 17.25 -9.54
CA ASP A 5 9.91 17.44 -8.77
C ASP A 5 10.36 16.18 -8.00
N CYS A 6 9.50 15.16 -7.87
CA CYS A 6 9.77 13.88 -7.21
C CYS A 6 9.90 12.64 -8.12
N CYS A 7 9.46 12.69 -9.38
CA CYS A 7 9.49 11.53 -10.29
C CYS A 7 9.27 11.87 -11.77
N GLU A 8 9.70 10.97 -12.67
CA GLU A 8 9.24 10.96 -14.06
C GLU A 8 7.81 10.38 -14.16
N ILE A 9 6.95 11.05 -14.92
CA ILE A 9 5.59 10.57 -15.20
C ILE A 9 5.51 10.07 -16.66
N ALA A 10 5.40 8.75 -16.78
CA ALA A 10 5.16 8.05 -18.04
C ALA A 10 3.66 8.09 -18.41
N PRO A 11 3.29 7.76 -19.68
CA PRO A 11 1.89 7.59 -20.05
C PRO A 11 1.19 6.59 -19.12
N GLY A 12 -0.05 6.92 -18.74
CA GLY A 12 -0.86 6.09 -17.86
C GLY A 12 -1.10 4.68 -18.42
N LEU A 13 -1.49 3.78 -17.52
CA LEU A 13 -1.77 2.37 -17.86
C LEU A 13 -3.00 2.26 -18.76
N THR A 14 -2.92 1.38 -19.77
CA THR A 14 -4.08 1.07 -20.63
C THR A 14 -5.01 0.02 -20.00
N GLU A 15 -6.21 -0.16 -20.56
CA GLU A 15 -7.15 -1.20 -20.12
C GLU A 15 -6.55 -2.61 -20.26
N GLU A 16 -5.77 -2.84 -21.31
CA GLU A 16 -5.05 -4.09 -21.54
C GLU A 16 -3.99 -4.33 -20.46
N GLU A 17 -3.28 -3.27 -20.06
CA GLU A 17 -2.27 -3.36 -18.99
C GLU A 17 -2.93 -3.65 -17.63
N PHE A 18 -4.04 -2.98 -17.31
CA PHE A 18 -4.82 -3.31 -16.11
C PHE A 18 -5.35 -4.75 -16.13
N SER A 19 -5.83 -5.21 -17.28
CA SER A 19 -6.33 -6.59 -17.45
C SER A 19 -5.21 -7.61 -17.27
N ARG A 20 -4.00 -7.32 -17.80
CA ARG A 20 -2.79 -8.12 -17.59
C ARG A 20 -2.40 -8.17 -16.12
N ILE A 21 -2.37 -7.04 -15.42
CA ILE A 21 -2.04 -6.98 -13.98
C ILE A 21 -3.06 -7.79 -13.17
N LYS A 22 -4.35 -7.66 -13.47
CA LYS A 22 -5.40 -8.47 -12.84
C LYS A 22 -5.17 -9.97 -13.04
N ALA A 23 -4.88 -10.39 -14.28
CA ALA A 23 -4.63 -11.79 -14.61
C ALA A 23 -3.37 -12.35 -13.92
N THR A 24 -2.29 -11.55 -13.87
CA THR A 24 -1.00 -11.97 -13.30
C THR A 24 -1.02 -12.03 -11.77
N TYR A 25 -1.62 -11.04 -11.11
CA TYR A 25 -1.53 -10.89 -9.67
C TYR A 25 -2.82 -11.24 -8.94
N GLY A 26 -3.96 -11.35 -9.62
CA GLY A 26 -5.22 -11.80 -9.01
C GLY A 26 -5.93 -10.75 -8.16
N PHE A 27 -5.75 -9.45 -8.45
CA PHE A 27 -6.48 -8.36 -7.80
C PHE A 27 -6.93 -7.31 -8.82
N GLU A 28 -7.84 -6.43 -8.40
CA GLU A 28 -8.17 -5.21 -9.14
C GLU A 28 -7.81 -3.99 -8.31
N PHE A 29 -7.26 -2.97 -8.96
CA PHE A 29 -7.08 -1.65 -8.34
C PHE A 29 -8.44 -1.07 -7.92
N SER A 30 -8.41 -0.29 -6.84
CA SER A 30 -9.55 0.55 -6.48
C SER A 30 -9.84 1.59 -7.55
N PRO A 31 -11.06 2.14 -7.62
CA PRO A 31 -11.42 3.14 -8.63
C PRO A 31 -10.46 4.33 -8.66
N GLU A 32 -10.02 4.78 -7.48
CA GLU A 32 -9.13 5.93 -7.28
C GLU A 32 -7.71 5.62 -7.74
N HIS A 33 -7.16 4.47 -7.31
CA HIS A 33 -5.82 4.06 -7.69
C HIS A 33 -5.74 3.76 -9.20
N ARG A 34 -6.79 3.16 -9.76
CA ARG A 34 -6.91 2.98 -11.21
C ARG A 34 -6.94 4.32 -11.94
N ALA A 35 -7.75 5.28 -11.50
CA ALA A 35 -7.85 6.59 -12.12
C ALA A 35 -6.51 7.33 -12.09
N PHE A 36 -5.80 7.26 -10.95
CA PHE A 36 -4.45 7.81 -10.79
C PHE A 36 -3.47 7.20 -11.81
N LEU A 37 -3.33 5.87 -11.83
CA LEU A 37 -2.41 5.18 -12.74
C LEU A 37 -2.79 5.31 -14.22
N ALA A 38 -4.07 5.53 -14.53
CA ALA A 38 -4.55 5.78 -15.89
C ALA A 38 -4.28 7.22 -16.35
N ALA A 39 -4.23 8.19 -15.44
CA ALA A 39 -3.91 9.58 -15.73
C ALA A 39 -2.40 9.77 -16.02
N GLY A 40 -1.55 9.05 -15.30
CA GLY A 40 -0.12 9.01 -15.49
C GLY A 40 0.49 7.89 -14.65
N LEU A 41 1.55 7.25 -15.14
CA LEU A 41 2.27 6.23 -14.39
C LEU A 41 3.54 6.87 -13.82
N PRO A 42 3.61 7.11 -12.49
CA PRO A 42 4.88 7.44 -11.86
C PRO A 42 5.85 6.29 -12.08
N VAL A 43 6.98 6.57 -12.72
CA VAL A 43 8.07 5.62 -12.90
C VAL A 43 9.23 6.06 -12.03
N ALA A 44 9.98 5.10 -11.50
CA ALA A 44 11.04 5.37 -10.55
C ALA A 44 12.06 6.36 -11.14
N SER A 45 12.24 7.50 -10.47
CA SER A 45 13.42 8.33 -10.68
C SER A 45 14.64 7.69 -10.00
N PRO A 46 15.87 7.92 -10.50
CA PRO A 46 17.07 7.56 -9.76
C PRO A 46 17.01 8.18 -8.36
N PRO A 47 17.31 7.42 -7.30
CA PRO A 47 17.23 7.95 -5.95
C PRO A 47 18.25 9.07 -5.75
N GLU A 48 17.83 10.15 -5.11
CA GLU A 48 18.74 11.20 -4.65
C GLU A 48 19.73 10.62 -3.62
N GLU A 49 20.92 11.23 -3.51
CA GLU A 49 21.92 10.82 -2.54
C GLU A 49 21.36 10.98 -1.11
N GLY A 50 21.24 9.88 -0.38
CA GLY A 50 20.63 9.85 0.96
C GLY A 50 19.15 9.47 1.00
N ALA A 51 18.51 9.17 -0.13
CA ALA A 51 17.13 8.69 -0.15
C ALA A 51 16.98 7.35 0.60
N THR A 52 15.96 7.25 1.45
CA THR A 52 15.63 6.04 2.20
C THR A 52 15.26 4.88 1.28
N TRP A 53 14.64 5.17 0.13
CA TRP A 53 14.15 4.20 -0.83
C TRP A 53 14.80 4.43 -2.19
N GLN A 54 15.41 3.39 -2.74
CA GLN A 54 16.04 3.48 -4.06
C GLN A 54 15.03 3.55 -5.21
N GLN A 55 13.87 2.89 -5.05
CA GLN A 55 12.79 2.86 -6.03
C GLN A 55 11.44 2.85 -5.30
N PRO A 56 10.97 4.02 -4.84
CA PRO A 56 9.76 4.07 -4.03
C PRO A 56 8.50 3.81 -4.88
N TRP A 57 8.46 4.24 -6.13
CA TRP A 57 7.33 3.97 -7.03
C TRP A 57 7.34 2.52 -7.56
N PRO A 58 6.21 1.80 -7.51
CA PRO A 58 6.07 0.50 -8.16
C PRO A 58 5.93 0.67 -9.69
N ASP A 59 6.86 0.11 -10.47
CA ASP A 59 6.75 0.12 -11.93
C ASP A 59 5.84 -1.02 -12.42
N TRP A 60 4.54 -0.73 -12.53
CA TRP A 60 3.53 -1.68 -13.01
C TRP A 60 3.68 -2.11 -14.48
N ARG A 61 4.60 -1.50 -15.24
CA ARG A 61 4.80 -1.78 -16.67
C ARG A 61 6.06 -2.59 -16.94
N HIS A 62 7.16 -2.27 -16.27
CA HIS A 62 8.47 -2.88 -16.56
C HIS A 62 9.14 -3.54 -15.36
N ALA A 63 8.59 -3.46 -14.14
CA ALA A 63 9.19 -4.15 -13.00
C ALA A 63 9.22 -5.66 -13.21
N ASP A 64 10.20 -6.30 -12.59
CA ASP A 64 10.25 -7.74 -12.47
C ASP A 64 9.02 -8.28 -11.72
N ALA A 65 8.50 -9.44 -12.16
CA ALA A 65 7.29 -10.00 -11.57
C ALA A 65 7.47 -10.34 -10.09
N ASP A 66 8.67 -10.72 -9.66
CA ASP A 66 8.97 -11.05 -8.27
C ASP A 66 9.13 -9.78 -7.43
N ASP A 67 9.59 -8.66 -7.98
CA ASP A 67 9.58 -7.35 -7.28
C ASP A 67 8.15 -6.91 -6.96
N LEU A 68 7.24 -6.94 -7.94
CA LEU A 68 5.85 -6.57 -7.70
C LEU A 68 5.15 -7.52 -6.73
N ARG A 69 5.44 -8.84 -6.79
CA ARG A 69 4.95 -9.80 -5.79
C ARG A 69 5.49 -9.46 -4.41
N HIS A 70 6.77 -9.19 -4.29
CA HIS A 70 7.41 -8.82 -3.02
C HIS A 70 6.75 -7.59 -2.39
N ARG A 71 6.48 -6.56 -3.20
CA ARG A 71 5.78 -5.34 -2.75
C ARG A 71 4.33 -5.63 -2.35
N LEU A 72 3.63 -6.47 -3.10
CA LEU A 72 2.24 -6.86 -2.78
C LEU A 72 2.14 -7.72 -1.52
N GLU A 73 3.18 -8.49 -1.19
CA GLU A 73 3.26 -9.33 0.00
C GLU A 73 3.79 -8.57 1.23
N TRP A 74 4.39 -7.40 1.02
CA TRP A 74 5.04 -6.60 2.06
C TRP A 74 4.17 -6.41 3.31
N PRO A 75 2.91 -5.95 3.23
CA PRO A 75 2.11 -5.71 4.43
C PRO A 75 1.92 -6.96 5.30
N VAL A 76 1.68 -8.11 4.67
CA VAL A 76 1.51 -9.38 5.38
C VAL A 76 2.84 -9.85 5.96
N ARG A 77 3.93 -9.75 5.20
CA ARG A 77 5.27 -10.18 5.64
C ARG A 77 5.78 -9.36 6.82
N GLU A 78 5.55 -8.06 6.82
CA GLU A 78 5.90 -7.16 7.91
C GLU A 78 5.18 -7.53 9.21
N VAL A 79 3.85 -7.73 9.17
CA VAL A 79 3.09 -8.17 10.35
C VAL A 79 3.55 -9.55 10.84
N LEU A 80 3.80 -10.50 9.93
CA LEU A 80 4.28 -11.84 10.32
C LEU A 80 5.68 -11.79 10.93
N SER A 81 6.56 -10.92 10.43
CA SER A 81 7.90 -10.68 10.97
C SER A 81 7.80 -10.19 12.41
N ASP A 82 6.98 -9.16 12.66
CA ASP A 82 6.73 -8.63 14.00
C ASP A 82 6.23 -9.72 14.96
N VAL A 83 5.28 -10.55 14.51
CA VAL A 83 4.77 -11.67 15.31
C VAL A 83 5.86 -12.68 15.64
N ALA A 84 6.72 -13.00 14.67
CA ALA A 84 7.86 -13.90 14.88
C ALA A 84 8.89 -13.33 15.88
N TYR A 85 9.02 -12.01 15.97
CA TYR A 85 9.84 -11.32 16.97
C TYR A 85 9.13 -11.07 18.31
N GLY A 86 7.90 -11.55 18.45
CA GLY A 86 7.18 -11.57 19.71
C GLY A 86 6.18 -10.44 19.92
N SER A 87 5.94 -9.58 18.92
CA SER A 87 4.82 -8.64 18.93
C SER A 87 3.49 -9.38 18.74
N TRP A 88 2.39 -8.80 19.21
CA TRP A 88 1.06 -9.34 18.95
C TRP A 88 0.03 -8.21 18.94
N HIS A 89 -0.64 -8.05 17.80
CA HIS A 89 -1.69 -7.04 17.65
C HIS A 89 -3.06 -7.59 18.07
N PRO A 90 -3.88 -6.85 18.85
CA PRO A 90 -5.22 -7.30 19.23
C PRO A 90 -6.14 -7.70 18.06
N ALA A 91 -5.95 -7.09 16.88
CA ALA A 91 -6.67 -7.43 15.65
C ALA A 91 -6.43 -8.88 15.17
N LEU A 92 -5.32 -9.50 15.58
CA LEU A 92 -5.01 -10.91 15.30
C LEU A 92 -5.76 -11.87 16.24
N GLY A 93 -6.51 -11.34 17.22
CA GLY A 93 -7.26 -12.12 18.19
C GLY A 93 -6.47 -12.44 19.45
N VAL A 94 -6.79 -13.58 20.08
CA VAL A 94 -6.10 -14.03 21.30
C VAL A 94 -4.75 -14.63 20.93
N ARG A 95 -3.69 -14.14 21.57
CA ARG A 95 -2.33 -14.62 21.34
C ARG A 95 -2.18 -16.08 21.76
N PRO A 96 -1.69 -16.96 20.88
CA PRO A 96 -1.32 -18.32 21.24
C PRO A 96 -0.14 -18.39 22.21
N THR A 97 0.07 -19.56 22.81
CA THR A 97 1.14 -19.76 23.82
C THR A 97 2.54 -19.80 23.24
N THR A 98 2.70 -20.25 22.00
CA THR A 98 4.00 -20.39 21.34
C THR A 98 4.12 -19.41 20.18
N THR A 99 5.35 -18.98 19.86
CA THR A 99 5.60 -18.07 18.74
C THR A 99 5.27 -18.72 17.41
N GLU A 100 5.58 -19.99 17.24
CA GLU A 100 5.29 -20.75 16.02
C GLU A 100 3.77 -20.80 15.75
N GLU A 101 2.98 -21.08 16.78
CA GLU A 101 1.52 -21.07 16.69
C GLU A 101 0.97 -19.66 16.46
N ALA A 102 1.57 -18.64 17.09
CA ALA A 102 1.22 -17.24 16.84
C ALA A 102 1.41 -16.84 15.38
N VAL A 103 2.54 -17.23 14.76
CA VAL A 103 2.80 -16.96 13.33
C VAL A 103 1.77 -17.64 12.44
N GLU A 104 1.39 -18.89 12.72
CA GLU A 104 0.40 -19.60 11.90
C GLU A 104 -1.00 -19.02 12.06
N VAL A 105 -1.43 -18.67 13.29
CA VAL A 105 -2.70 -17.97 13.51
C VAL A 105 -2.71 -16.62 12.81
N ALA A 106 -1.63 -15.84 12.92
CA ALA A 106 -1.52 -14.55 12.23
C ALA A 106 -1.60 -14.72 10.70
N ARG A 107 -0.96 -15.76 10.14
CA ARG A 107 -1.02 -16.09 8.72
C ARG A 107 -2.45 -16.38 8.27
N GLU A 108 -3.20 -17.17 9.04
CA GLU A 108 -4.60 -17.49 8.72
C GLU A 108 -5.51 -16.27 8.76
N VAL A 109 -5.30 -15.38 9.74
CA VAL A 109 -6.05 -14.12 9.86
C VAL A 109 -5.72 -13.19 8.69
N LEU A 110 -4.44 -12.99 8.39
CA LEU A 110 -3.96 -12.13 7.31
C LEU A 110 -4.33 -12.66 5.92
N ALA A 111 -4.46 -13.98 5.73
CA ALA A 111 -4.93 -14.57 4.47
C ALA A 111 -6.37 -14.16 4.10
N ARG A 112 -7.15 -13.67 5.07
CA ARG A 112 -8.51 -13.14 4.88
C ARG A 112 -8.54 -11.63 4.76
N ALA A 113 -7.40 -10.96 4.95
CA ALA A 113 -7.29 -9.52 4.85
C ALA A 113 -7.55 -9.06 3.41
N PRO A 114 -8.28 -7.96 3.21
CA PRO A 114 -8.35 -7.32 1.91
C PRO A 114 -6.95 -6.94 1.45
N ARG A 115 -6.65 -7.21 0.18
CA ARG A 115 -5.29 -6.97 -0.32
C ARG A 115 -4.97 -5.48 -0.33
N LEU A 116 -3.77 -5.14 0.12
CA LEU A 116 -3.20 -3.80 0.00
C LEU A 116 -2.31 -3.74 -1.25
N VAL A 117 -2.45 -2.65 -2.01
CA VAL A 117 -1.73 -2.41 -3.26
C VAL A 117 -0.74 -1.27 -3.05
N PRO A 118 0.55 -1.44 -3.40
CA PRO A 118 1.56 -0.41 -3.17
C PRO A 118 1.27 0.83 -4.03
N VAL A 119 1.39 2.00 -3.41
CA VAL A 119 1.30 3.31 -4.07
C VAL A 119 2.70 3.90 -4.19
N TYR A 120 3.42 4.01 -3.07
CA TYR A 120 4.75 4.62 -2.99
C TYR A 120 5.47 4.15 -1.72
N ALA A 121 6.68 3.63 -1.83
CA ALA A 121 7.45 3.06 -0.72
C ALA A 121 6.60 2.08 0.13
N HIS A 122 6.42 2.39 1.41
CA HIS A 122 5.61 1.62 2.36
C HIS A 122 4.17 2.16 2.50
N ARG A 123 3.69 2.90 1.49
CA ARG A 123 2.32 3.41 1.39
C ARG A 123 1.47 2.50 0.52
N PHE A 124 0.29 2.17 1.01
CA PHE A 124 -0.62 1.23 0.38
C PHE A 124 -2.06 1.74 0.37
N ILE A 125 -2.82 1.29 -0.60
CA ILE A 125 -4.27 1.50 -0.68
C ILE A 125 -4.97 0.15 -0.85
N PRO A 126 -6.13 -0.08 -0.22
CA PRO A 126 -6.92 -1.27 -0.46
C PRO A 126 -7.25 -1.53 -1.95
N ALA A 127 -7.19 -2.80 -2.33
CA ALA A 127 -7.67 -3.31 -3.61
C ALA A 127 -9.20 -3.45 -3.63
N GLY A 128 -9.76 -3.59 -4.83
CA GLY A 128 -11.17 -3.91 -5.04
C GLY A 128 -12.02 -2.72 -5.49
N ARG A 129 -13.14 -3.02 -6.14
CA ARG A 129 -14.03 -2.00 -6.74
C ARG A 129 -15.22 -1.62 -5.85
N ASP A 130 -15.38 -2.32 -4.73
CA ASP A 130 -16.65 -2.34 -4.00
C ASP A 130 -16.91 -1.06 -3.20
N THR A 131 -15.86 -0.37 -2.77
CA THR A 131 -15.97 0.89 -2.02
C THR A 131 -14.93 1.91 -2.50
N PRO A 132 -15.34 3.11 -2.94
CA PRO A 132 -14.42 4.23 -3.14
C PRO A 132 -14.10 4.91 -1.80
N GLY A 133 -13.22 5.91 -1.80
CA GLY A 133 -12.83 6.68 -0.62
C GLY A 133 -11.86 5.92 0.26
N HIS A 134 -10.90 5.22 -0.35
CA HIS A 134 -9.94 4.45 0.42
C HIS A 134 -8.83 5.35 0.97
N PRO A 135 -8.57 5.32 2.28
CA PRO A 135 -7.43 6.04 2.82
C PRO A 135 -6.13 5.36 2.38
N VAL A 136 -5.08 6.18 2.27
CA VAL A 136 -3.73 5.67 2.08
C VAL A 136 -3.15 5.31 3.44
N LEU A 137 -2.66 4.07 3.55
CA LEU A 137 -2.09 3.51 4.78
C LEU A 137 -0.57 3.50 4.68
N SER A 138 0.10 3.89 5.75
CA SER A 138 1.50 3.57 5.98
C SER A 138 1.58 2.23 6.69
N VAL A 139 2.33 1.26 6.16
CA VAL A 139 2.48 -0.05 6.79
C VAL A 139 3.95 -0.29 7.16
N TRP A 140 4.22 -0.36 8.46
CA TRP A 140 5.52 -0.71 9.01
C TRP A 140 5.36 -1.74 10.13
N GLY A 141 5.64 -3.02 9.85
CA GLY A 141 5.29 -4.07 10.79
C GLY A 141 3.79 -4.09 11.11
N THR A 142 3.48 -4.10 12.40
CA THR A 142 2.15 -3.96 12.99
C THR A 142 1.72 -2.51 13.24
N ASP A 143 2.63 -1.55 13.05
CA ASP A 143 2.34 -0.11 13.14
C ASP A 143 1.77 0.36 11.79
N ILE A 144 0.44 0.43 11.73
CA ILE A 144 -0.30 0.84 10.54
C ILE A 144 -1.03 2.14 10.86
N ILE A 145 -0.74 3.19 10.12
CA ILE A 145 -1.37 4.50 10.32
C ILE A 145 -2.00 5.02 9.03
N TYR A 146 -2.95 5.94 9.17
CA TYR A 146 -3.40 6.74 8.04
C TYR A 146 -2.32 7.73 7.63
N TYR A 147 -2.13 7.86 6.32
CA TYR A 147 -1.22 8.84 5.74
C TYR A 147 -1.90 9.77 4.73
N GLY A 148 -3.12 9.43 4.29
CA GLY A 148 -4.02 10.34 3.58
C GLY A 148 -5.47 9.90 3.71
N HIS A 149 -6.40 10.86 3.67
CA HIS A 149 -7.84 10.61 3.68
C HIS A 149 -8.31 9.83 2.46
N ASP A 150 -7.71 10.15 1.31
CA ASP A 150 -7.85 9.47 0.04
C ASP A 150 -6.52 9.59 -0.73
N LEU A 151 -6.48 9.09 -1.96
CA LEU A 151 -5.27 9.13 -2.78
C LEU A 151 -4.87 10.56 -3.20
N ALA A 152 -5.82 11.49 -3.36
CA ALA A 152 -5.51 12.86 -3.74
C ALA A 152 -4.88 13.63 -2.56
N ASP A 153 -5.52 13.55 -1.38
CA ASP A 153 -4.96 14.11 -0.13
C ASP A 153 -3.58 13.52 0.16
N TYR A 154 -3.38 12.22 -0.06
CA TYR A 154 -2.05 11.60 0.07
C TYR A 154 -0.99 12.25 -0.84
N ILE A 155 -1.30 12.44 -2.12
CA ILE A 155 -0.35 13.02 -3.08
C ILE A 155 -0.02 14.47 -2.70
N ASP A 156 -1.01 15.26 -2.30
CA ASP A 156 -0.79 16.63 -1.84
C ASP A 156 0.09 16.67 -0.58
N ARG A 157 -0.09 15.72 0.34
CA ARG A 157 0.71 15.62 1.57
C ARG A 157 2.16 15.16 1.34
N GLU A 158 2.36 14.23 0.43
CA GLU A 158 3.69 13.65 0.16
C GLU A 158 4.52 14.53 -0.78
N PHE A 159 3.88 15.19 -1.75
CA PHE A 159 4.57 15.88 -2.85
C PHE A 159 4.19 17.36 -3.02
N GLY A 160 3.26 17.87 -2.23
CA GLY A 160 2.82 19.27 -2.26
C GLY A 160 3.07 20.03 -0.96
N GLU A 161 2.61 21.28 -0.91
CA GLU A 161 2.54 22.06 0.31
C GLU A 161 1.15 21.89 0.93
N VAL A 162 1.07 21.17 2.06
CA VAL A 162 -0.18 21.00 2.80
C VAL A 162 -0.28 21.97 3.96
N ASP A 163 -1.48 22.54 4.12
CA ASP A 163 -1.83 23.34 5.28
C ASP A 163 -1.98 22.43 6.51
N ALA A 164 -1.02 22.52 7.43
CA ALA A 164 -0.95 21.68 8.62
C ALA A 164 -2.14 21.88 9.58
N GLU A 165 -2.96 22.93 9.38
CA GLU A 165 -4.13 23.24 10.21
C GLU A 165 -5.44 22.56 9.75
N ALA A 166 -5.42 21.82 8.63
CA ALA A 166 -6.61 21.10 8.17
C ALA A 166 -7.07 20.02 9.19
N PRO A 167 -8.38 19.93 9.51
CA PRO A 167 -8.90 18.92 10.44
C PRO A 167 -8.62 17.48 9.98
N TRP A 168 -7.93 16.69 10.80
CA TRP A 168 -7.59 15.30 10.51
C TRP A 168 -8.69 14.33 10.99
N ALA A 169 -9.51 13.84 10.05
CA ALA A 169 -10.55 12.83 10.34
C ALA A 169 -10.67 11.74 9.25
N PRO A 170 -9.63 10.90 9.03
CA PRO A 170 -9.69 9.82 8.04
C PRO A 170 -10.71 8.75 8.44
N GLN A 171 -11.44 8.24 7.45
CA GLN A 171 -12.39 7.16 7.64
C GLN A 171 -11.86 5.88 7.01
N ALA A 172 -11.67 4.84 7.83
CA ALA A 172 -11.38 3.51 7.31
C ALA A 172 -12.54 3.03 6.45
N SER A 173 -12.25 2.80 5.18
CA SER A 173 -13.15 2.13 4.24
C SER A 173 -13.10 0.60 4.38
N VAL A 174 -12.06 0.05 5.00
CA VAL A 174 -11.83 -1.39 5.12
C VAL A 174 -11.75 -1.84 6.58
N PRO A 175 -12.72 -2.65 7.08
CA PRO A 175 -12.79 -3.02 8.49
C PRO A 175 -11.55 -3.76 9.02
N PHE A 176 -10.92 -4.63 8.22
CA PHE A 176 -9.81 -5.46 8.70
C PHE A 176 -8.58 -4.61 9.08
N TRP A 177 -8.10 -3.76 8.17
CA TRP A 177 -6.93 -2.92 8.42
C TRP A 177 -7.21 -1.79 9.41
N LYS A 178 -8.49 -1.43 9.57
CA LYS A 178 -8.92 -0.47 10.59
C LYS A 178 -8.52 -0.91 11.99
N ASP A 179 -8.59 -2.21 12.26
CA ASP A 179 -8.30 -2.73 13.59
C ASP A 179 -6.81 -2.71 13.93
N PHE A 180 -5.92 -2.47 12.95
CA PHE A 180 -4.48 -2.27 13.15
C PHE A 180 -4.08 -0.80 13.34
N LEU A 181 -5.04 0.13 13.23
CA LEU A 181 -4.75 1.55 13.36
C LEU A 181 -4.50 1.92 14.83
N GLY A 182 -3.33 2.49 15.11
CA GLY A 182 -2.87 2.89 16.44
C GLY A 182 -2.15 4.23 16.45
#